data_AF-A0A3D1CJ75-F1
#
_entry.id   AF-A0A3D1CJ75-F1
#
_cell.length_a   1.000
_cell.length_b   1.000
_cell.length_c   1.000
_cell.angle_alpha   90.00
_cell.angle_beta   90.00
_cell.angle_gamma   90.00
#
_symmetry.space_group_name_H-M   'P 1'
#
loop_
_entity.id
_entity.type
_entity.pdbx_description
1 polymer ?
#
loop_
_entity_poly.entity_id
_entity_poly.type
_entity_poly.pdbx_seq_one_letter_code
_entity_poly.pdbx_strand_id
1 'polypeptide(L)'
;MKLNKPPRRCLLIKEAAELAHQTAEALLAFWQPDYHIWLTDASQASADKKIQKQARQFLGQEFDVVVFDATQEFNADSFAAIIGTIRAGGILLMLLPEKSPSSNWYQRFEQVIEHYQADFAEFHQWLPGRIL
;
A
#
# COMPACT_ATOMS: atom_id res chain seq x y z
N MET A 1 -12.70 -5.58 -29.76
CA MET A 1 -13.26 -5.02 -28.51
C MET A 1 -12.11 -4.93 -27.51
N LYS A 2 -11.56 -3.73 -27.24
CA LYS A 2 -10.56 -3.56 -26.17
C LYS A 2 -11.32 -3.75 -24.85
N LEU A 3 -11.10 -4.86 -24.13
CA LEU A 3 -11.58 -4.95 -22.76
C LEU A 3 -10.87 -3.82 -21.99
N ASN A 4 -11.64 -2.84 -21.50
CA ASN A 4 -11.11 -1.89 -20.53
C ASN A 4 -10.73 -2.69 -19.29
N LYS A 5 -9.42 -2.80 -19.06
CA LYS A 5 -8.89 -3.41 -17.84
C LYS A 5 -9.40 -2.60 -16.65
N PRO A 6 -9.86 -3.24 -15.56
CA PRO A 6 -10.33 -2.50 -14.38
C PRO A 6 -9.20 -1.64 -13.79
N PRO A 7 -9.53 -0.45 -13.25
CA PRO A 7 -8.52 0.42 -12.66
C PRO A 7 -7.90 -0.22 -11.41
N ARG A 8 -6.64 0.11 -11.15
CA ARG A 8 -5.96 -0.26 -9.90
C ARG A 8 -6.46 0.66 -8.80
N ARG A 9 -6.66 0.12 -7.60
CA ARG A 9 -7.16 0.88 -6.44
C ARG A 9 -6.05 1.08 -5.44
N CYS A 10 -6.13 2.18 -4.70
CA CYS A 10 -5.25 2.46 -3.58
C CYS A 10 -6.09 2.62 -2.31
N LEU A 11 -5.74 1.90 -1.27
CA LEU A 11 -6.31 2.04 0.06
C LEU A 11 -5.21 2.48 1.02
N LEU A 12 -5.35 3.67 1.58
CA LEU A 12 -4.46 4.21 2.60
C LEU A 12 -4.93 3.82 3.99
N ILE A 13 -4.05 3.32 4.84
CA ILE A 13 -4.31 3.07 6.25
C ILE A 13 -3.39 3.97 7.05
N LYS A 14 -3.96 4.93 7.76
CA LYS A 14 -3.24 5.94 8.54
C LYS A 14 -3.57 5.79 10.01
N GLU A 15 -2.98 4.77 10.63
CA GLU A 15 -3.24 4.32 12.00
C GLU A 15 -1.90 4.11 12.73
N ALA A 16 -1.94 3.82 14.04
CA ALA A 16 -0.76 3.39 14.76
C ALA A 16 -0.19 2.10 14.13
N ALA A 17 1.14 1.95 14.08
CA ALA A 17 1.80 0.92 13.27
C ALA A 17 1.26 -0.51 13.50
N GLU A 18 1.14 -0.92 14.77
CA GLU A 18 0.59 -2.23 15.14
C GLU A 18 -0.85 -2.44 14.65
N LEU A 19 -1.69 -1.40 14.77
CA LEU A 19 -3.07 -1.46 14.32
C LEU A 19 -3.16 -1.48 12.80
N ALA A 20 -2.34 -0.67 12.12
CA ALA A 20 -2.28 -0.64 10.65
C ALA A 20 -1.89 -2.03 10.09
N HIS A 21 -0.97 -2.73 10.76
CA HIS A 21 -0.61 -4.11 10.42
C HIS A 21 -1.78 -5.06 10.61
N GLN A 22 -2.45 -5.02 11.75
CA GLN A 22 -3.63 -5.87 12.03
C GLN A 22 -4.76 -5.62 11.04
N THR A 23 -5.02 -4.36 10.70
CA THR A 23 -6.00 -3.97 9.68
C THR A 23 -5.63 -4.58 8.32
N ALA A 24 -4.37 -4.47 7.90
CA ALA A 24 -3.92 -5.05 6.63
C ALA A 24 -4.03 -6.59 6.62
N GLU A 25 -3.64 -7.25 7.72
CA GLU A 25 -3.77 -8.71 7.87
C GLU A 25 -5.24 -9.14 7.80
N ALA A 26 -6.14 -8.41 8.47
CA ALA A 26 -7.58 -8.69 8.42
C ALA A 26 -8.16 -8.51 7.01
N LEU A 27 -7.74 -7.46 6.28
CA LEU A 27 -8.16 -7.23 4.90
C LEU A 27 -7.65 -8.32 3.96
N LEU A 28 -6.40 -8.74 4.10
CA LEU A 28 -5.84 -9.86 3.33
C LEU A 28 -6.58 -11.16 3.62
N ALA A 29 -6.88 -11.45 4.89
CA ALA A 29 -7.64 -12.63 5.29
C ALA A 29 -9.09 -12.61 4.77
N PHE A 30 -9.71 -11.43 4.67
CA PHE A 30 -11.05 -11.25 4.13
C PHE A 30 -11.08 -11.37 2.60
N TRP A 31 -10.13 -10.74 1.89
CA TRP A 31 -10.08 -10.75 0.42
C TRP A 31 -9.51 -12.04 -0.17
N GLN A 32 -8.70 -12.78 0.59
CA GLN A 32 -8.06 -14.02 0.16
C GLN A 32 -7.43 -13.94 -1.24
N PRO A 33 -6.54 -12.95 -1.50
CA PRO A 33 -5.90 -12.82 -2.80
C PRO A 33 -5.02 -14.04 -3.10
N ASP A 34 -5.02 -14.49 -4.36
CA ASP A 34 -4.19 -15.63 -4.80
C ASP A 34 -2.70 -15.26 -4.70
N TYR A 35 -2.37 -14.02 -5.08
CA TYR A 35 -1.00 -13.49 -5.02
C TYR A 35 -0.97 -12.13 -4.33
N HIS A 36 -0.26 -12.05 -3.21
CA HIS A 36 0.05 -10.80 -2.55
C HIS A 36 1.51 -10.73 -2.11
N ILE A 37 1.97 -9.50 -1.86
CA ILE A 37 3.28 -9.25 -1.28
C ILE A 37 3.19 -8.14 -0.25
N TRP A 38 3.91 -8.31 0.86
CA TRP A 38 4.06 -7.30 1.88
C TRP A 38 5.50 -6.82 1.94
N LEU A 39 5.72 -5.53 1.69
CA LEU A 39 7.00 -4.86 1.85
C LEU A 39 7.01 -4.00 3.10
N THR A 40 7.99 -4.22 3.98
CA THR A 40 8.10 -3.58 5.30
C THR A 40 9.52 -3.11 5.61
N ASP A 41 9.68 -2.34 6.67
CA ASP A 41 11.01 -2.02 7.22
C ASP A 41 11.76 -3.28 7.68
N ALA A 42 13.10 -3.23 7.64
CA ALA A 42 13.95 -4.35 8.01
C ALA A 42 13.72 -4.86 9.45
N SER A 43 13.34 -3.98 10.38
CA SER A 43 13.05 -4.35 11.78
C SER A 43 11.79 -5.18 11.95
N GLN A 44 10.89 -5.16 10.95
CA GLN A 44 9.58 -5.84 10.97
C GLN A 44 9.49 -6.99 9.96
N ALA A 45 10.61 -7.33 9.32
CA ALA A 45 10.67 -8.39 8.32
C ALA A 45 10.41 -9.78 8.92
N SER A 46 9.76 -10.64 8.16
CA SER A 46 9.43 -12.02 8.54
C SER A 46 9.40 -12.94 7.31
N ALA A 47 8.98 -14.19 7.48
CA ALA A 47 8.83 -15.12 6.35
C ALA A 47 7.88 -14.56 5.28
N ASP A 48 6.78 -13.92 5.70
CA ASP A 48 5.72 -13.42 4.83
C ASP A 48 5.83 -11.91 4.53
N LYS A 49 6.63 -11.18 5.31
CA LYS A 49 6.87 -9.73 5.13
C LYS A 49 8.30 -9.49 4.65
N LYS A 50 8.47 -9.05 3.41
CA LYS A 50 9.77 -8.81 2.77
C LYS A 50 10.27 -7.40 3.04
N ILE A 51 11.58 -7.20 3.02
CA ILE A 51 12.16 -5.88 3.26
C ILE A 51 11.90 -5.00 2.03
N GLN A 52 11.48 -3.74 2.20
CA GLN A 52 11.24 -2.82 1.07
C GLN A 52 12.40 -2.78 0.07
N LYS A 53 13.66 -2.78 0.53
CA LYS A 53 14.86 -2.76 -0.32
C LYS A 53 14.96 -3.96 -1.28
N GLN A 54 14.22 -5.04 -1.03
CA GLN A 54 14.13 -6.22 -1.88
C GLN A 54 13.08 -6.09 -3.00
N ALA A 55 12.30 -5.00 -3.05
CA ALA A 55 11.22 -4.78 -4.03
C ALA A 55 11.59 -5.13 -5.48
N ARG A 56 12.82 -4.77 -5.90
CA ARG A 56 13.30 -5.01 -7.27
C ARG A 56 13.38 -6.49 -7.64
N GLN A 57 13.50 -7.39 -6.67
CA GLN A 57 13.51 -8.85 -6.90
C GLN A 57 12.16 -9.37 -7.39
N PHE A 58 11.09 -8.60 -7.22
CA PHE A 58 9.73 -8.96 -7.60
C PHE A 58 9.29 -8.33 -8.93
N LEU A 59 10.18 -7.61 -9.62
CA LEU A 59 9.90 -7.10 -10.95
C LEU A 59 9.66 -8.24 -11.94
N GLY A 60 8.72 -8.03 -12.86
CA GLY A 60 8.28 -9.05 -13.83
C GLY A 60 7.26 -10.05 -13.25
N GLN A 61 6.89 -9.91 -11.98
CA GLN A 61 5.78 -10.63 -11.37
C GLN A 61 4.52 -9.74 -11.35
N GLU A 62 3.36 -10.37 -11.16
CA GLU A 62 2.08 -9.68 -10.98
C GLU A 62 1.45 -10.06 -9.64
N PHE A 63 0.91 -9.07 -8.92
CA PHE A 63 0.24 -9.25 -7.64
C PHE A 63 -1.17 -8.66 -7.66
N ASP A 64 -2.05 -9.32 -6.93
CA ASP A 64 -3.43 -8.91 -6.70
C ASP A 64 -3.47 -7.79 -5.68
N VAL A 65 -2.61 -7.92 -4.67
CA VAL A 65 -2.46 -6.98 -3.57
C VAL A 65 -0.99 -6.74 -3.27
N VAL A 66 -0.58 -5.47 -3.23
CA VAL A 66 0.71 -5.05 -2.70
C VAL A 66 0.45 -4.30 -1.40
N VAL A 67 0.95 -4.81 -0.28
CA VAL A 67 1.05 -4.06 0.98
C VAL A 67 2.39 -3.34 0.99
N PHE A 68 2.36 -2.02 1.02
CA PHE A 68 3.56 -1.19 1.17
C PHE A 68 3.50 -0.50 2.52
N ASP A 69 4.28 -1.01 3.47
CA ASP A 69 4.32 -0.49 4.83
C ASP A 69 5.35 0.62 4.95
N ALA A 70 4.85 1.85 4.97
CA ALA A 70 5.62 3.06 5.18
C ALA A 70 5.40 3.68 6.57
N THR A 71 4.97 2.89 7.56
CA THR A 71 4.76 3.38 8.93
C THR A 71 6.05 3.86 9.61
N GLN A 72 7.20 3.29 9.23
CA GLN A 72 8.53 3.67 9.74
C GLN A 72 9.37 4.41 8.69
N GLU A 73 9.54 3.82 7.50
CA GLU A 73 10.34 4.38 6.41
C GLU A 73 9.58 4.27 5.08
N PHE A 74 9.63 5.32 4.26
CA PHE A 74 9.17 5.28 2.87
C PHE A 74 10.37 5.28 1.92
N ASN A 75 10.67 4.14 1.29
CA ASN A 75 11.67 4.08 0.24
C ASN A 75 11.03 4.28 -1.14
N ALA A 76 11.26 5.46 -1.74
CA ALA A 76 10.65 5.82 -3.02
C ALA A 76 11.07 4.92 -4.20
N ASP A 77 12.31 4.44 -4.22
CA ASP A 77 12.79 3.54 -5.28
C ASP A 77 12.12 2.16 -5.19
N SER A 78 11.97 1.65 -3.97
CA SER A 78 11.25 0.41 -3.71
C SER A 78 9.77 0.53 -4.04
N PHE A 79 9.15 1.65 -3.67
CA PHE A 79 7.77 1.95 -4.02
C PHE A 79 7.57 1.96 -5.54
N ALA A 80 8.39 2.72 -6.27
CA ALA A 80 8.33 2.81 -7.72
C ALA A 80 8.50 1.44 -8.40
N ALA A 81 9.36 0.57 -7.85
CA ALA A 81 9.54 -0.78 -8.36
C ALA A 81 8.29 -1.66 -8.16
N ILE A 82 7.67 -1.63 -6.98
CA ILE A 82 6.59 -2.56 -6.65
C ILE A 82 5.22 -2.13 -7.18
N ILE A 83 4.92 -0.83 -7.30
CA ILE A 83 3.59 -0.41 -7.79
C ILE A 83 3.30 -0.84 -9.23
N GLY A 84 4.36 -1.08 -10.02
CA GLY A 84 4.26 -1.57 -11.39
C GLY A 84 3.86 -3.04 -11.49
N THR A 85 3.99 -3.81 -10.40
CA THR A 85 3.65 -5.23 -10.36
C THR A 85 2.17 -5.47 -10.01
N ILE A 86 1.41 -4.42 -9.68
CA ILE A 86 -0.02 -4.55 -9.37
C ILE A 86 -0.79 -4.82 -10.68
N ARG A 87 -1.46 -5.96 -10.75
CA ARG A 87 -2.28 -6.33 -11.91
C ARG A 87 -3.47 -5.39 -12.09
N ALA A 88 -4.09 -5.43 -13.26
CA ALA A 88 -5.35 -4.69 -13.47
C ALA A 88 -6.43 -5.11 -12.45
N GLY A 89 -7.10 -4.13 -11.84
CA GLY A 89 -8.07 -4.37 -10.76
C GLY A 89 -7.44 -4.70 -9.39
N GLY A 90 -6.11 -4.79 -9.32
CA GLY A 90 -5.39 -5.02 -8.08
C GLY A 90 -5.41 -3.82 -7.13
N ILE A 91 -4.93 -4.06 -5.91
CA ILE A 91 -4.99 -3.10 -4.80
C ILE A 91 -3.57 -2.80 -4.30
N LEU A 92 -3.28 -1.51 -4.14
CA LEU A 92 -2.22 -1.04 -3.27
C LEU A 92 -2.80 -0.78 -1.88
N LEU A 93 -2.34 -1.54 -0.88
CA LEU A 93 -2.57 -1.26 0.55
C LEU A 93 -1.37 -0.47 1.06
N MET A 94 -1.52 0.83 1.31
CA MET A 94 -0.42 1.67 1.79
C MET A 94 -0.61 1.98 3.28
N LEU A 95 0.32 1.51 4.11
CA LEU A 95 0.32 1.81 5.54
C LEU A 95 1.17 3.07 5.77
N LEU A 96 0.58 4.08 6.38
CA LEU A 96 1.21 5.37 6.68
C LEU A 96 1.21 5.59 8.20
N PRO A 97 2.20 6.34 8.74
CA PRO A 97 2.21 6.69 10.14
C PRO A 97 0.97 7.51 10.50
N GLU A 98 0.34 7.20 11.63
CA GLU A 98 -0.78 7.96 12.21
C GLU A 98 -0.48 9.46 12.26
N LYS A 99 0.73 9.81 12.73
CA LYS A 99 1.21 11.18 12.82
C LYS A 99 2.20 11.44 11.71
N SER A 100 1.89 12.44 10.89
CA SER A 100 2.75 12.87 9.80
C SER A 100 4.12 13.34 10.34
N PRO A 101 5.24 12.76 9.87
CA PRO A 101 6.58 13.24 10.17
C PRO A 101 6.76 14.71 9.79
N SER A 102 7.59 15.45 10.53
CA SER A 102 7.81 16.89 10.35
C SER A 102 8.66 17.27 9.12
N SER A 103 8.73 16.43 8.09
CA SER A 103 9.56 16.67 6.91
C SER A 103 8.79 17.38 5.79
N ASN A 104 9.46 18.29 5.07
CA ASN A 104 8.87 18.99 3.93
C ASN A 104 8.41 18.02 2.83
N TRP A 105 9.13 16.90 2.66
CA TRP A 105 8.73 15.85 1.73
C TRP A 105 7.39 15.24 2.12
N TYR A 106 7.23 14.87 3.40
CA TYR A 106 6.01 14.22 3.88
C TYR A 106 4.81 15.17 3.84
N GLN A 107 5.01 16.45 4.15
CA GLN A 107 3.94 17.47 4.01
C GLN A 107 3.44 17.58 2.57
N ARG A 108 4.35 17.58 1.59
CA ARG A 108 3.96 17.59 0.16
C ARG A 108 3.28 16.29 -0.24
N PHE A 109 3.76 15.16 0.26
CA PHE A 109 3.16 13.86 0.01
C PHE A 109 1.72 13.79 0.52
N GLU A 110 1.44 14.29 1.72
CA GLU A 110 0.08 14.41 2.27
C GLU A 110 -0.82 15.31 1.43
N GLN A 111 -0.32 16.46 0.96
CA GLN A 111 -1.09 17.32 0.06
C GLN A 111 -1.48 16.62 -1.25
N VAL A 112 -0.57 15.81 -1.80
CA VAL A 112 -0.86 14.99 -2.99
C VAL A 112 -1.91 13.93 -2.65
N ILE A 113 -1.80 13.27 -1.50
CA ILE A 113 -2.79 12.30 -1.02
C ILE A 113 -4.18 12.93 -0.92
N GLU A 114 -4.29 14.07 -0.25
CA GLU A 114 -5.57 14.77 -0.04
C GLU A 114 -6.23 15.14 -1.37
N HIS A 115 -5.44 15.66 -2.32
CA HIS A 115 -5.93 15.97 -3.67
C HIS A 115 -6.44 14.71 -4.39
N TYR A 116 -5.69 13.60 -4.29
CA TYR A 116 -6.09 12.37 -4.97
C TYR A 116 -7.32 11.70 -4.34
N GLN A 117 -7.48 11.76 -3.02
CA GLN A 117 -8.69 11.27 -2.34
C GLN A 117 -9.96 12.01 -2.77
N ALA A 118 -9.84 13.32 -3.07
CA ALA A 118 -10.97 14.12 -3.52
C ALA A 118 -11.34 13.84 -4.98
N ASP A 119 -10.35 13.59 -5.83
CA ASP A 119 -10.54 13.61 -7.28
C ASP A 119 -10.66 12.20 -7.91
N PHE A 120 -10.20 11.15 -7.23
CA PHE A 120 -10.17 9.79 -7.77
C PHE A 120 -10.97 8.80 -6.92
N ALA A 121 -12.01 8.23 -7.53
CA ALA A 121 -12.90 7.29 -6.88
C ALA A 121 -12.22 5.97 -6.48
N GLU A 122 -11.06 5.64 -7.06
CA GLU A 122 -10.28 4.43 -6.75
C GLU A 122 -9.24 4.64 -5.64
N PHE A 123 -9.14 5.85 -5.10
CA PHE A 123 -8.17 6.24 -4.10
C PHE A 123 -8.89 6.54 -2.78
N HIS A 124 -8.80 5.60 -1.83
CA HIS A 124 -9.56 5.64 -0.60
C HIS A 124 -8.65 5.69 0.62
N GLN A 125 -9.14 6.30 1.69
CA GLN A 125 -8.58 6.13 3.02
C GLN A 125 -9.46 5.20 3.83
N TRP A 126 -8.84 4.22 4.47
CA TRP A 126 -9.44 3.38 5.47
C TRP A 126 -9.79 4.19 6.72
N LEU A 127 -10.99 3.96 7.24
CA LEU A 127 -11.44 4.51 8.51
C LEU A 127 -11.98 3.35 9.36
N PRO A 128 -11.56 3.23 10.63
CA PRO A 128 -12.08 2.21 11.53
C PRO A 128 -13.61 2.15 11.51
N GLY A 129 -14.17 0.96 11.32
CA GLY A 129 -15.63 0.75 11.30
C GLY A 129 -16.34 1.08 9.98
N ARG A 130 -15.63 1.53 8.94
CA ARG A 130 -16.16 1.52 7.57
C ARG A 130 -15.82 0.19 6.91
N ILE A 131 -16.84 -0.64 6.65
CA ILE A 131 -16.68 -1.77 5.75
C ILE A 131 -16.65 -1.18 4.33
N LEU A 132 -15.56 -1.44 3.60
CA LEU A 132 -15.43 -1.12 2.17
C LEU A 132 -16.34 -2.00 1.32
#